data_AF-A0A6L3SPF6-F1
#
_entry.id   AF-A0A6L3SPF6-F1
#
_cell.length_a   1.000
_cell.length_b   1.000
_cell.length_c   1.000
_cell.angle_alpha   90.00
_cell.angle_beta   90.00
_cell.angle_gamma   90.00
#
_symmetry.space_group_name_H-M   'P 1'
#
loop_
_entity.id
_entity.type
_entity.pdbx_description
1 polymer ?
#
loop_
_entity_poly.entity_id
_entity_poly.type
_entity_poly.pdbx_seq_one_letter_code
_entity_poly.pdbx_strand_id
1 'polypeptide(L)'
;MTMLMSAGGAEARPVTQAENAAIIGWMRKNLADPHSLRSVRISDSATVSGANGQLVTVVCVDFNTKDKVGGYTELYRMAFVPTSGGLTYSNTSSNVVAATCYLPQILMRAVPELGSAR
;
A
#
# COMPACT_ATOMS: atom_id res chain seq x y z
N MET A 1 -32.53 6.06 23.74
CA MET A 1 -31.94 5.57 22.49
C MET A 1 -30.59 6.25 22.35
N THR A 2 -29.56 5.66 22.96
CA THR A 2 -28.24 6.28 23.13
C THR A 2 -27.44 6.08 21.85
N MET A 3 -27.14 7.18 21.15
CA MET A 3 -26.22 7.19 20.02
C MET A 3 -24.82 6.84 20.53
N LEU A 4 -24.31 5.68 20.13
CA LEU A 4 -22.89 5.35 20.25
C LEU A 4 -22.13 6.20 19.23
N MET A 5 -21.47 7.25 19.70
CA MET A 5 -20.45 7.95 18.92
C MET A 5 -19.18 7.09 18.93
N SER A 6 -18.87 6.50 17.78
CA SER A 6 -17.62 5.79 17.55
C SER A 6 -16.45 6.73 17.73
N ALA A 7 -15.51 6.32 18.58
CA ALA A 7 -14.27 7.02 18.87
C ALA A 7 -13.44 7.21 17.58
N GLY A 8 -13.05 8.46 17.30
CA GLY A 8 -12.03 8.79 16.31
C GLY A 8 -10.67 8.26 16.78
N GLY A 9 -10.33 7.05 16.35
CA GLY A 9 -9.05 6.41 16.63
C GLY A 9 -8.33 6.16 15.32
N ALA A 10 -7.20 6.85 15.08
CA ALA A 10 -6.25 6.60 14.00
C ALA A 10 -6.88 5.90 12.78
N GLU A 11 -7.85 6.56 12.16
CA GLU A 11 -8.80 5.88 11.27
C GLU A 11 -8.10 5.49 9.97
N ALA A 12 -8.10 4.20 9.67
CA ALA A 12 -7.80 3.73 8.34
C ALA A 12 -8.86 4.31 7.40
N ARG A 13 -8.46 5.21 6.50
CA ARG A 13 -9.36 5.77 5.48
C ARG A 13 -9.16 5.03 4.16
N PRO A 14 -10.22 4.87 3.35
CA PRO A 14 -10.08 4.40 1.99
C PRO A 14 -9.04 5.21 1.23
N VAL A 15 -8.24 4.52 0.42
CA VAL A 15 -7.34 5.17 -0.53
C VAL A 15 -8.19 5.95 -1.54
N THR A 16 -7.82 7.20 -1.79
CA THR A 16 -8.53 8.03 -2.78
C THR A 16 -8.30 7.48 -4.18
N GLN A 17 -9.19 7.83 -5.12
CA GLN A 17 -9.03 7.42 -6.52
C GLN A 17 -7.70 7.88 -7.12
N ALA A 18 -7.24 9.10 -6.80
CA ALA A 18 -5.98 9.64 -7.28
C ALA A 18 -4.77 8.88 -6.73
N GLU A 19 -4.78 8.54 -5.43
CA GLU A 19 -3.74 7.72 -4.82
C GLU A 19 -3.73 6.32 -5.44
N ASN A 20 -4.88 5.66 -5.56
CA ASN A 20 -4.98 4.33 -6.17
C ASN A 20 -4.45 4.33 -7.62
N ALA A 21 -4.82 5.33 -8.42
CA ALA A 21 -4.35 5.48 -9.79
C ALA A 21 -2.82 5.69 -9.87
N ALA A 22 -2.26 6.48 -8.95
CA ALA A 22 -0.81 6.67 -8.87
C ALA A 22 -0.08 5.37 -8.46
N ILE A 23 -0.61 4.59 -7.50
CA ILE A 23 -0.06 3.26 -7.15
C ILE A 23 -0.10 2.36 -8.37
N ILE A 24 -1.26 2.21 -9.01
CA ILE A 24 -1.45 1.37 -10.19
C ILE A 24 -0.50 1.76 -11.32
N GLY A 25 -0.39 3.06 -11.61
CA GLY A 25 0.53 3.57 -12.62
C GLY A 25 1.98 3.26 -12.29
N TRP A 26 2.35 3.38 -11.01
CA TRP A 26 3.66 3.00 -10.51
C TRP A 26 3.94 1.51 -10.71
N MET A 27 3.00 0.65 -10.30
CA MET A 27 3.11 -0.82 -10.43
C MET A 27 3.29 -1.20 -11.90
N ARG A 28 2.49 -0.66 -12.81
CA ARG A 28 2.59 -0.93 -14.26
C ARG A 28 3.92 -0.49 -14.87
N LYS A 29 4.52 0.60 -14.37
CA LYS A 29 5.81 1.10 -14.85
C LYS A 29 6.98 0.25 -14.38
N ASN A 30 6.90 -0.35 -13.19
CA ASN A 30 8.04 -1.01 -12.54
C ASN A 30 7.96 -2.54 -12.55
N LEU A 31 6.76 -3.11 -12.68
CA LEU A 31 6.56 -4.55 -12.79
C LEU A 31 6.42 -4.93 -14.26
N ALA A 32 7.43 -5.63 -14.78
CA ALA A 32 7.44 -6.13 -16.16
C ALA A 32 6.53 -7.35 -16.36
N ASP A 33 6.25 -8.12 -15.29
CA ASP A 33 5.48 -9.35 -15.39
C ASP A 33 3.97 -9.12 -15.14
N PRO A 34 3.09 -9.57 -16.06
CA PRO A 34 1.64 -9.43 -15.90
C PRO A 34 1.05 -10.18 -14.69
N HIS A 35 1.65 -11.29 -14.27
CA HIS A 35 1.18 -12.02 -13.09
C HIS A 35 1.52 -11.24 -11.82
N SER A 36 2.67 -10.56 -11.76
CA SER A 36 2.98 -9.63 -10.66
C SER A 36 1.88 -8.58 -10.49
N LEU A 37 1.39 -7.99 -11.59
CA LEU A 37 0.27 -7.04 -11.58
C LEU A 37 -1.04 -7.66 -11.06
N ARG A 38 -1.39 -8.88 -11.49
CA ARG A 38 -2.63 -9.55 -11.06
C ARG A 38 -2.64 -9.90 -9.58
N SER A 39 -1.46 -10.07 -8.98
CA SER A 39 -1.32 -10.38 -7.55
C SER A 39 -1.36 -9.15 -6.64
N VAL A 40 -1.51 -7.94 -7.21
CA VAL A 40 -1.42 -6.70 -6.47
C VAL A 40 -2.57 -6.57 -5.47
N ARG A 41 -2.21 -6.24 -4.24
CA ARG A 41 -3.15 -5.85 -3.18
C ARG A 41 -2.73 -4.51 -2.62
N ILE A 42 -3.69 -3.65 -2.32
CA ILE A 42 -3.47 -2.32 -1.76
C ILE A 42 -4.24 -2.25 -0.43
N SER A 43 -3.63 -1.70 0.61
CA SER A 43 -4.31 -1.44 1.87
C SER A 43 -5.12 -0.15 1.82
N ASP A 44 -6.04 0.03 2.76
CA ASP A 44 -6.49 1.37 3.11
C ASP A 44 -5.31 2.21 3.62
N SER A 45 -5.43 3.53 3.55
CA SER A 45 -4.40 4.39 4.13
C SER A 45 -4.56 4.40 5.65
N ALA A 46 -3.47 4.19 6.38
CA ALA A 46 -3.48 4.10 7.84
C ALA A 46 -2.46 5.06 8.43
N THR A 47 -2.77 5.64 9.59
CA THR A 47 -1.80 6.43 10.35
C THR A 47 -1.09 5.53 11.36
N VAL A 48 0.23 5.51 11.28
CA VAL A 48 1.11 4.59 12.01
C VAL A 48 2.28 5.37 12.59
N SER A 49 2.86 4.87 13.68
CA SER A 49 4.09 5.44 14.21
C SER A 49 5.26 5.08 13.30
N GLY A 50 5.90 6.09 12.73
CA GLY A 50 7.14 5.95 11.98
C GLY A 50 8.33 5.58 12.88
N ALA A 51 9.45 5.25 12.26
CA ALA A 51 10.66 4.79 12.94
C ALA A 51 11.25 5.83 13.93
N ASN A 52 10.97 7.12 13.72
CA ASN A 52 11.35 8.22 14.61
C ASN A 52 10.27 8.60 15.65
N GLY A 53 9.19 7.81 15.76
CA GLY A 53 8.07 8.07 16.65
C GLY A 53 7.07 9.11 16.15
N GLN A 54 7.29 9.75 15.00
CA GLN A 54 6.31 10.64 14.39
C GLN A 54 5.20 9.83 13.72
N LEU A 55 3.96 10.33 13.76
CA LEU A 55 2.86 9.71 13.04
C LEU A 55 3.01 9.97 11.54
N VAL A 56 2.89 8.92 10.74
CA VAL A 56 2.96 8.97 9.29
C VAL A 56 1.73 8.26 8.72
N THR A 57 1.12 8.83 7.69
CA THR A 57 0.09 8.12 6.92
C THR A 57 0.76 7.26 5.88
N VAL A 58 0.36 5.99 5.77
CA VAL A 58 0.93 5.02 4.84
C VAL A 58 -0.15 4.31 4.06
N VAL A 59 0.18 3.93 2.83
CA VAL A 59 -0.56 2.98 2.01
C VAL A 59 0.37 1.83 1.68
N CYS A 60 -0.04 0.60 1.96
CA CYS A 60 0.77 -0.58 1.77
C CYS A 60 0.34 -1.33 0.51
N VAL A 61 1.31 -1.91 -0.18
CA VAL A 61 1.09 -2.64 -1.43
C VAL A 61 1.83 -3.96 -1.40
N ASP A 62 1.11 -5.04 -1.71
CA ASP A 62 1.67 -6.37 -1.91
C ASP A 62 1.66 -6.74 -3.37
N PHE A 63 2.70 -7.43 -3.81
CA PHE A 63 2.77 -8.03 -5.14
C PHE A 63 3.76 -9.18 -5.16
N ASN A 64 3.49 -10.17 -6.00
CA ASN A 64 4.48 -11.21 -6.28
C ASN A 64 5.55 -10.64 -7.20
N THR A 65 6.81 -10.72 -6.80
CA THR A 65 7.92 -10.45 -7.70
C THR A 65 8.26 -11.71 -8.47
N LYS A 66 8.60 -11.53 -9.75
CA LYS A 66 9.24 -12.57 -10.56
C LYS A 66 10.68 -12.15 -10.78
N ASP A 67 11.62 -13.05 -10.59
CA ASP A 67 13.01 -12.77 -10.94
C ASP A 67 13.19 -12.64 -12.47
N LYS A 68 14.37 -12.19 -12.87
CA LYS A 68 14.74 -12.02 -14.29
C LYS A 68 14.80 -13.34 -15.08
N VAL A 69 14.74 -14.50 -14.41
CA VAL A 69 14.73 -15.83 -15.04
C VAL A 69 13.34 -16.48 -15.04
N GLY A 70 12.33 -15.77 -14.53
CA GLY A 70 10.93 -16.18 -14.59
C GLY A 70 10.45 -17.01 -13.38
N GLY A 71 11.23 -17.12 -12.31
CA GLY A 71 10.81 -17.73 -11.06
C GLY A 71 9.95 -16.79 -10.21
N TYR A 72 8.87 -17.29 -9.60
CA TYR A 72 8.15 -16.55 -8.57
C TYR A 72 9.02 -16.52 -7.32
N THR A 73 9.59 -15.35 -7.02
CA THR A 73 10.60 -15.27 -5.98
C THR A 73 10.00 -15.07 -4.61
N GLU A 74 9.01 -14.18 -4.44
CA GLU A 74 8.38 -13.92 -3.13
C GLU A 74 7.25 -12.90 -3.21
N LEU A 75 6.38 -12.91 -2.18
CA LEU A 75 5.44 -11.82 -1.91
C LEU A 75 6.24 -10.63 -1.37
N TYR A 76 6.33 -9.57 -2.16
CA TYR A 76 6.98 -8.34 -1.75
C TYR A 76 5.95 -7.34 -1.24
N ARG A 77 6.20 -6.77 -0.05
CA ARG A 77 5.35 -5.76 0.58
C ARG A 77 6.11 -4.44 0.69
N MET A 78 5.49 -3.38 0.21
CA MET A 78 6.07 -2.04 0.18
C MET A 78 5.11 -1.00 0.74
N ALA A 79 5.67 0.03 1.39
CA ALA A 79 4.91 1.16 1.90
C ALA A 79 5.05 2.38 0.99
N PHE A 80 3.98 3.14 0.84
CA PHE A 80 3.92 4.44 0.20
C PHE A 80 3.42 5.48 1.19
N VAL A 81 3.94 6.70 1.10
CA VAL A 81 3.47 7.84 1.87
C VAL A 81 2.74 8.78 0.91
N PRO A 82 1.45 9.07 1.13
CA PRO A 82 0.76 10.09 0.35
C PRO A 82 1.29 11.47 0.72
N THR A 83 1.59 12.27 -0.29
CA THR A 83 2.09 13.65 -0.21
C THR A 83 1.23 14.55 -1.08
N SER A 84 1.39 15.88 -0.95
CA SER A 84 0.71 16.84 -1.82
C SER A 84 1.07 16.69 -3.30
N GLY A 85 2.23 16.09 -3.61
CA GLY A 85 2.68 15.78 -4.98
C GLY A 85 2.29 14.39 -5.48
N GLY A 86 1.44 13.65 -4.75
CA GLY A 86 1.11 12.25 -5.03
C GLY A 86 1.78 11.29 -4.05
N LEU A 87 2.07 10.06 -4.47
CA LEU A 87 2.66 9.05 -3.59
C LEU A 87 4.18 9.02 -3.71
N THR A 88 4.85 9.09 -2.55
CA THR A 88 6.30 8.82 -2.47
C THR A 88 6.54 7.45 -1.87
N TYR A 89 7.64 6.83 -2.25
CA TYR A 89 8.05 5.59 -1.61
C TYR A 89 8.45 5.85 -0.17
N SER A 90 8.09 4.87 0.65
CA SER A 90 8.66 4.76 1.97
C SER A 90 10.14 4.42 1.88
N ASN A 91 10.97 5.28 2.45
CA ASN A 91 12.38 5.00 2.71
C ASN A 91 12.74 5.51 4.12
N THR A 92 13.99 5.32 4.53
CA THR A 92 14.47 5.78 5.84
C THR A 92 14.23 7.27 6.06
N SER A 93 14.29 8.10 5.00
CA SER A 93 14.00 9.53 5.05
C SER A 93 12.50 9.84 5.27
N SER A 94 11.61 8.98 4.77
CA SER A 94 10.16 9.04 5.01
C SER A 94 9.74 8.47 6.37
N ASN A 95 10.68 7.97 7.18
CA ASN A 95 10.45 7.34 8.49
C ASN A 95 9.48 6.14 8.49
N VAL A 96 9.26 5.53 7.33
CA VAL A 96 8.42 4.36 7.19
C VAL A 96 9.30 3.21 6.70
N VAL A 97 9.09 2.02 7.27
CA VAL A 97 9.83 0.80 6.93
C VAL A 97 8.85 -0.28 6.50
N ALA A 98 9.29 -1.27 5.72
CA ALA A 98 8.40 -2.35 5.27
C ALA A 98 7.67 -3.06 6.43
N ALA A 99 8.31 -3.15 7.60
CA ALA A 99 7.73 -3.69 8.83
C ALA A 99 6.42 -2.99 9.25
N THR A 100 6.29 -1.69 8.96
CA THR A 100 5.09 -0.91 9.25
C THR A 100 3.85 -1.45 8.53
N CYS A 101 4.02 -2.05 7.36
CA CYS A 101 2.91 -2.66 6.61
C CYS A 101 2.50 -4.04 7.11
N TYR A 102 3.18 -4.59 8.11
CA TYR A 102 2.79 -5.84 8.77
C TYR A 102 2.06 -5.60 10.10
N LEU A 103 1.78 -4.33 10.43
CA LEU A 103 0.96 -3.98 11.59
C LEU A 103 -0.48 -4.51 11.42
N PRO A 104 -1.14 -4.95 12.51
CA PRO A 104 -2.45 -5.58 12.44
C PRO A 104 -3.56 -4.66 11.91
N GLN A 105 -3.40 -3.33 12.04
CA GLN A 105 -4.35 -2.38 11.46
C GLN A 105 -4.27 -2.25 9.93
N ILE A 106 -3.24 -2.81 9.29
CA ILE A 106 -3.06 -2.75 7.84
C ILE A 106 -3.78 -3.92 7.19
N LEU A 107 -4.95 -3.63 6.63
CA LEU A 107 -5.77 -4.62 5.91
C LEU A 107 -5.56 -4.49 4.41
N MET A 108 -4.95 -5.52 3.81
CA MET A 108 -4.68 -5.58 2.37
C MET A 108 -5.93 -6.05 1.60
N ARG A 109 -6.28 -5.35 0.52
CA ARG A 109 -7.41 -5.70 -0.36
C ARG A 109 -6.92 -5.91 -1.79
N ALA A 110 -7.47 -6.90 -2.48
CA ALA A 110 -7.13 -7.15 -3.88
C ALA A 110 -7.57 -5.98 -4.78
N VAL A 111 -6.77 -5.70 -5.82
CA VAL A 111 -7.06 -4.64 -6.78
C VAL A 111 -7.60 -5.25 -8.07
N PRO A 112 -8.94 -5.33 -8.24
CA PRO A 112 -9.53 -5.98 -9.43
C PRO A 112 -9.11 -5.30 -10.74
N GLU A 113 -8.81 -4.00 -10.71
CA GLU A 113 -8.37 -3.20 -11.86
C GLU A 113 -7.02 -3.66 -12.47
N LEU A 114 -6.22 -4.41 -11.71
CA LEU A 114 -4.97 -5.01 -12.16
C LEU A 114 -5.11 -6.51 -12.49
N GLY A 115 -6.19 -7.15 -12.04
CA GLY A 115 -6.50 -8.57 -12.23
C GLY A 115 -7.28 -8.89 -13.51
N SER A 116 -8.10 -7.95 -14.00
CA SER A 116 -8.89 -8.14 -15.23
C SER A 116 -8.07 -7.82 -16.49
N ALA A 117 -7.17 -8.73 -16.86
CA ALA A 117 -6.84 -8.91 -18.26
C ALA A 117 -8.02 -9.64 -18.91
N ARG A 118 -8.80 -8.93 -19.73
CA ARG A 118 -9.60 -9.57 -20.79
C ARG A 118 -8.68 -9.98 -21.92
#